data_AF-A0A4Y5YFY3-F1
#
_entry.id   AF-A0A4Y5YFY3-F1
#
_cell.length_a   1.000
_cell.length_b   1.000
_cell.length_c   1.000
_cell.angle_alpha   90.00
_cell.angle_beta   90.00
_cell.angle_gamma   90.00
#
_symmetry.space_group_name_H-M   'P 1'
#
loop_
_entity.id
_entity.type
_entity.pdbx_description
1 polymer ?
#
loop_
_entity_poly.entity_id
_entity_poly.type
_entity_poly.pdbx_seq_one_letter_code
_entity_poly.pdbx_strand_id
1 'polypeptide(L)'
;MKDIDHPVLYSTMSTLAYNINKKYYGDKHYLWCTPYFGSDFQSPHFTVPPSSSPLEIYNTLKNEVDGSDLHNTKIKLNRRGIRNGAGIMLKLKKISQEIHDEIVVISKLAKDQQFKPLLCVISRTEALPFYQKVDVKKRANPMSHEYIVSDLPQTAFDIIRIG
;
A
#
# COMPACT_ATOMS: atom_id res chain seq x y z
N MET A 1 -8.04 -21.40 -9.47
CA MET A 1 -7.64 -20.75 -8.21
C MET A 1 -6.28 -21.28 -7.78
N LYS A 2 -5.18 -20.75 -8.34
CA LYS A 2 -3.80 -21.26 -8.11
C LYS A 2 -2.73 -20.15 -8.15
N ASP A 3 -3.09 -18.88 -7.95
CA ASP A 3 -2.12 -17.79 -8.19
C ASP A 3 -1.41 -17.32 -6.91
N ILE A 4 -1.97 -17.59 -5.73
CA ILE A 4 -1.35 -17.27 -4.43
C ILE A 4 -1.23 -18.57 -3.66
N ASP A 5 -0.02 -19.05 -3.42
CA ASP A 5 0.23 -20.32 -2.72
C ASP A 5 0.62 -20.14 -1.24
N HIS A 6 0.98 -18.92 -0.85
CA HIS A 6 1.36 -18.58 0.52
C HIS A 6 0.13 -18.26 1.38
N PRO A 7 0.16 -18.60 2.68
CA PRO A 7 -0.99 -18.43 3.57
C PRO A 7 -1.26 -16.98 3.98
N VAL A 8 -0.25 -16.11 3.90
CA VAL A 8 -0.31 -14.72 4.37
C VAL A 8 0.35 -13.81 3.35
N LEU A 9 -0.22 -12.62 3.18
CA LEU A 9 0.31 -11.53 2.36
C LEU A 9 0.56 -10.31 3.24
N TYR A 10 1.61 -9.57 2.89
CA TYR A 10 2.04 -8.37 3.57
C TYR A 10 2.01 -7.18 2.62
N SER A 11 1.62 -6.02 3.15
CA SER A 11 1.70 -4.73 2.47
C SER A 11 2.01 -3.64 3.49
N THR A 12 2.40 -2.46 3.01
CA THR A 12 2.59 -1.29 3.86
C THR A 12 1.85 -0.11 3.27
N MET A 13 1.01 0.54 4.08
CA MET A 13 0.33 1.78 3.72
C MET A 13 0.61 2.88 4.75
N SER A 14 0.30 4.14 4.40
CA SER A 14 0.38 5.24 5.37
C SER A 14 -0.92 5.36 6.15
N THR A 15 -0.85 5.90 7.37
CA THR A 15 -2.03 6.21 8.19
C THR A 15 -2.99 7.15 7.45
N LEU A 16 -2.46 8.10 6.67
CA LEU A 16 -3.27 9.00 5.84
C LEU A 16 -4.04 8.25 4.75
N ALA A 17 -3.38 7.35 4.02
CA ALA A 17 -4.04 6.55 2.98
C ALA A 17 -5.15 5.68 3.58
N TYR A 18 -4.89 5.03 4.72
CA TYR A 18 -5.89 4.27 5.46
C TYR A 18 -7.13 5.11 5.80
N ASN A 19 -6.94 6.30 6.38
CA ASN A 19 -8.03 7.18 6.76
C ASN A 19 -8.83 7.70 5.56
N ILE A 20 -8.17 7.95 4.42
CA ILE A 20 -8.83 8.35 3.17
C ILE A 20 -9.72 7.20 2.66
N ASN A 21 -9.20 5.98 2.61
CA ASN A 21 -9.97 4.80 2.20
C ASN A 21 -11.21 4.61 3.10
N LYS A 22 -11.01 4.72 4.41
CA LYS A 22 -12.09 4.60 5.41
C LYS A 22 -13.18 5.67 5.23
N LYS A 23 -12.79 6.93 5.04
CA LYS A 23 -13.74 8.05 4.96
C LYS A 23 -14.42 8.16 3.59
N TYR A 24 -13.69 7.99 2.49
CA TYR A 24 -14.18 8.36 1.16
C TYR A 24 -14.42 7.17 0.22
N TYR A 25 -13.84 6.00 0.49
CA TYR A 25 -13.96 4.83 -0.38
C TYR A 25 -14.72 3.66 0.29
N GLY A 26 -15.54 3.96 1.30
CA GLY A 26 -16.38 2.95 1.97
C GLY A 26 -15.57 1.87 2.69
N ASP A 27 -14.42 2.24 3.26
CA ASP A 27 -13.49 1.35 3.95
C ASP A 27 -12.94 0.20 3.10
N LYS A 28 -12.84 0.45 1.80
CA LYS A 28 -12.23 -0.43 0.81
C LYS A 28 -10.82 0.02 0.49
N HIS A 29 -9.90 -0.93 0.43
CA HIS A 29 -8.47 -0.70 0.31
C HIS A 29 -7.95 -1.34 -0.97
N TYR A 30 -7.04 -0.62 -1.63
CA TYR A 30 -6.23 -1.14 -2.73
C TYR A 30 -4.82 -1.36 -2.20
N LEU A 31 -4.38 -2.62 -2.16
CA LEU A 31 -3.07 -2.99 -1.61
C LEU A 31 -2.23 -3.72 -2.64
N TRP A 32 -0.99 -3.26 -2.78
CA TRP A 32 0.06 -4.01 -3.42
C TRP A 32 0.73 -4.86 -2.36
N CYS A 33 0.65 -6.17 -2.48
CA CYS A 33 1.08 -7.09 -1.45
C CYS A 33 1.99 -8.19 -2.00
N THR A 34 2.74 -8.80 -1.09
CA THR A 34 3.71 -9.85 -1.38
C THR A 34 3.65 -10.87 -0.24
N PRO A 35 3.94 -12.17 -0.46
CA PRO A 35 3.93 -13.15 0.61
C PRO A 35 5.15 -13.03 1.54
N TYR A 36 6.00 -12.05 1.28
CA TYR A 36 7.32 -11.90 1.86
C TYR A 36 7.37 -10.65 2.73
N PHE A 37 7.67 -10.85 4.02
CA PHE A 37 7.63 -9.78 5.01
C PHE A 37 8.75 -8.75 4.79
N GLY A 38 9.98 -9.22 4.57
CA GLY A 38 11.16 -8.41 4.32
C GLY A 38 11.83 -8.75 3.00
N SER A 39 12.86 -7.99 2.64
CA SER A 39 13.68 -8.29 1.48
C SER A 39 14.87 -9.16 1.90
N ASP A 40 14.95 -10.36 1.34
CA ASP A 40 16.16 -11.18 1.41
C ASP A 40 16.74 -11.31 -0.01
N PHE A 41 17.83 -10.58 -0.28
CA PHE A 41 18.55 -10.62 -1.57
C PHE A 41 19.52 -11.78 -1.67
N GLN A 42 19.82 -12.47 -0.57
CA GLN A 42 20.77 -13.57 -0.56
C GLN A 42 20.11 -14.93 -0.75
N SER A 43 18.79 -15.02 -0.57
CA SER A 43 18.04 -16.23 -0.89
C SER A 43 17.96 -16.43 -2.41
N PRO A 44 18.43 -17.59 -2.94
CA PRO A 44 18.35 -17.91 -4.37
C PRO A 44 16.91 -18.09 -4.88
N HIS A 45 15.92 -18.04 -3.99
CA HIS A 45 14.49 -18.17 -4.27
C HIS A 45 13.73 -16.83 -4.22
N PHE A 46 14.36 -15.73 -3.81
CA PHE A 46 13.69 -14.45 -3.53
C PHE A 46 14.26 -13.29 -4.33
N THR A 47 13.37 -12.52 -4.95
CA THR A 47 13.71 -11.25 -5.61
C THR A 47 12.63 -10.20 -5.37
N VAL A 48 12.27 -9.95 -4.10
CA VAL A 48 11.50 -8.73 -3.78
C VAL A 48 12.50 -7.59 -3.54
N PRO A 49 12.59 -6.59 -4.44
CA PRO A 49 13.48 -5.46 -4.25
C PRO A 49 13.09 -4.65 -2.98
N PRO A 50 14.00 -3.87 -2.36
CA PRO A 50 13.69 -3.15 -1.13
C PRO A 50 12.57 -2.14 -1.36
N SER A 51 12.45 -1.65 -2.59
CA SER A 51 11.39 -0.74 -3.04
C SER A 51 9.98 -1.34 -2.97
N SER A 52 9.85 -2.68 -2.96
CA SER A 52 8.60 -3.44 -2.86
C SER A 52 8.44 -4.24 -1.57
N SER A 53 9.49 -4.32 -0.74
CA SER A 53 9.44 -5.03 0.53
C SER A 53 8.60 -4.27 1.55
N PRO A 54 7.54 -4.88 2.13
CA PRO A 54 6.70 -4.23 3.13
C PRO A 54 7.50 -3.69 4.32
N LEU A 55 8.43 -4.48 4.87
CA LEU A 55 9.27 -4.07 5.99
C LEU A 55 10.17 -2.88 5.62
N GLU A 56 10.82 -2.90 4.46
CA GLU A 56 11.71 -1.81 4.04
C GLU A 56 10.93 -0.52 3.76
N ILE A 57 9.76 -0.63 3.12
CA ILE A 57 8.84 0.50 2.93
C ILE A 57 8.39 1.06 4.28
N TYR A 58 8.08 0.18 5.24
CA TYR A 58 7.69 0.56 6.60
C TYR A 58 8.82 1.35 7.27
N ASN A 59 10.02 0.78 7.33
CA ASN A 59 11.17 1.40 7.97
C ASN A 59 11.54 2.75 7.32
N THR A 60 11.53 2.81 5.99
CA THR A 60 11.79 4.06 5.26
C THR A 60 10.80 5.15 5.64
N LEU A 61 9.49 4.84 5.61
CA LEU A 61 8.46 5.81 5.99
C LEU A 61 8.57 6.20 7.46
N LYS A 62 8.86 5.26 8.36
CA LYS A 62 9.05 5.54 9.78
C LYS A 62 10.21 6.50 10.00
N ASN A 63 11.35 6.26 9.38
CA ASN A 63 12.55 7.10 9.51
C ASN A 63 12.34 8.52 8.94
N GLU A 64 11.67 8.65 7.80
CA GLU A 64 11.30 9.95 7.22
C GLU A 64 10.34 10.72 8.13
N VAL A 65 9.37 10.04 8.76
CA VAL A 65 8.41 10.68 9.67
C VAL A 65 9.04 11.07 11.00
N ASP A 66 9.93 10.23 11.55
CA ASP A 66 10.59 10.47 12.83
C ASP A 66 11.74 11.49 12.71
N GLY A 67 12.07 11.94 11.48
CA GLY A 67 12.96 13.08 11.23
C GLY A 67 14.44 12.70 11.05
N SER A 68 14.73 11.42 10.78
CA SER A 68 16.10 10.93 10.57
C SER A 68 16.60 11.06 9.13
N ASP A 69 15.73 11.38 8.16
CA ASP A 69 16.08 11.60 6.75
C ASP A 69 15.34 12.84 6.19
N LEU A 70 16.08 13.86 5.76
CA LEU A 70 15.55 15.17 5.33
C LEU A 70 15.00 15.17 3.89
N HIS A 71 15.20 14.11 3.11
CA HIS A 71 14.78 14.12 1.71
C HIS A 71 13.27 13.85 1.52
N ASN A 72 12.60 13.24 2.52
CA ASN A 72 11.15 12.93 2.55
C ASN A 72 10.64 12.35 1.23
N THR A 73 11.44 11.49 0.60
CA THR A 73 11.19 11.01 -0.76
C THR A 73 9.97 10.10 -0.78
N LYS A 74 9.85 9.19 0.19
CA LYS A 74 8.74 8.24 0.27
C LYS A 74 7.44 8.93 0.69
N ILE A 75 7.47 9.90 1.59
CA ILE A 75 6.32 10.75 1.93
C ILE A 75 5.82 11.51 0.68
N LYS A 76 6.73 12.14 -0.09
CA LYS A 76 6.37 12.82 -1.34
C LYS A 76 5.75 11.87 -2.36
N LEU A 77 6.27 10.65 -2.48
CA LEU A 77 5.70 9.60 -3.32
C LEU A 77 4.31 9.17 -2.81
N ASN A 78 4.12 9.03 -1.50
CA ASN A 78 2.85 8.65 -0.90
C ASN A 78 1.76 9.71 -1.15
N ARG A 79 2.08 11.00 -1.00
CA ARG A 79 1.20 12.12 -1.37
C ARG A 79 0.79 12.05 -2.84
N ARG A 80 1.75 11.79 -3.73
CA ARG A 80 1.49 11.63 -5.17
C ARG A 80 0.58 10.43 -5.44
N GLY A 81 0.84 9.31 -4.77
CA GLY A 81 0.02 8.09 -4.84
C GLY A 81 -1.42 8.35 -4.44
N ILE A 82 -1.66 9.06 -3.34
CA ILE A 82 -3.00 9.45 -2.87
C ILE A 82 -3.74 10.28 -3.94
N ARG A 83 -3.09 11.31 -4.51
CA ARG A 83 -3.69 12.15 -5.55
C ARG A 83 -4.00 11.36 -6.82
N ASN A 84 -3.07 10.51 -7.25
CA ASN A 84 -3.27 9.66 -8.41
C ASN A 84 -4.42 8.67 -8.18
N GLY A 85 -4.50 8.07 -7.00
CA GLY A 85 -5.59 7.18 -6.59
C GLY A 85 -6.95 7.89 -6.62
N ALA A 86 -7.04 9.09 -6.06
CA ALA A 86 -8.25 9.91 -6.14
C ALA A 86 -8.65 10.19 -7.59
N GLY A 87 -7.70 10.56 -8.45
CA GLY A 87 -7.96 10.80 -9.88
C GLY A 87 -8.46 9.55 -10.61
N ILE A 88 -7.99 8.36 -10.25
CA ILE A 88 -8.51 7.09 -10.78
C ILE A 88 -9.94 6.84 -10.28
N MET A 89 -10.20 7.01 -8.99
CA MET A 89 -11.52 6.79 -8.40
C MET A 89 -12.58 7.73 -8.98
N LEU A 90 -12.21 8.98 -9.26
CA LEU A 90 -13.05 9.94 -9.95
C LEU A 90 -13.38 9.49 -11.38
N LYS A 91 -12.37 9.08 -12.15
CA LYS A 91 -12.57 8.56 -13.53
C LYS A 91 -13.48 7.33 -13.56
N LEU A 92 -13.37 6.47 -12.55
CA LEU A 92 -14.22 5.30 -12.36
C LEU A 92 -15.61 5.65 -11.78
N LYS A 93 -15.92 6.93 -11.56
CA LYS A 93 -17.17 7.44 -10.96
C LYS A 93 -17.47 6.84 -9.58
N LYS A 94 -16.43 6.47 -8.83
CA LYS A 94 -16.53 5.95 -7.45
C LYS A 94 -16.58 7.07 -6.41
N ILE A 95 -16.12 8.26 -6.76
CA ILE A 95 -16.23 9.49 -5.97
C ILE A 95 -16.67 10.64 -6.88
N SER A 96 -17.20 11.72 -6.27
CA SER A 96 -17.52 12.96 -6.97
C SER A 96 -16.29 13.87 -7.14
N GLN A 97 -16.43 14.93 -7.94
CA GLN A 97 -15.39 15.92 -8.13
C GLN A 97 -15.05 16.64 -6.82
N GLU A 98 -16.06 16.93 -5.99
CA GLU A 98 -15.91 17.58 -4.70
C GLU A 98 -15.07 16.73 -3.74
N ILE A 99 -15.34 15.42 -3.67
CA ILE A 99 -14.57 14.47 -2.85
C ILE A 99 -13.13 14.37 -3.36
N HIS A 100 -12.94 14.31 -4.68
CA HIS A 100 -11.60 14.30 -5.28
C HIS A 100 -10.79 15.53 -4.84
N ASP A 101 -11.37 16.72 -4.95
CA ASP A 101 -10.69 17.97 -4.62
C ASP A 101 -10.39 18.07 -3.13
N GLU A 102 -11.30 17.59 -2.27
CA GLU A 102 -11.08 17.48 -0.83
C GLU A 102 -9.88 16.56 -0.52
N ILE A 103 -9.80 15.37 -1.13
CA ILE A 103 -8.66 14.44 -0.97
C ILE A 103 -7.35 15.07 -1.45
N VAL A 104 -7.37 15.80 -2.57
CA VAL A 104 -6.20 16.51 -3.08
C VAL A 104 -5.73 17.57 -2.07
N VAL A 105 -6.64 18.36 -1.50
CA VAL A 105 -6.32 19.37 -0.48
C VAL A 105 -5.76 18.70 0.79
N ILE A 106 -6.40 17.64 1.28
CA ILE A 106 -5.93 16.84 2.43
C ILE A 106 -4.51 16.33 2.18
N SER A 107 -4.23 15.77 1.00
CA SER A 107 -2.91 15.25 0.65
C SER A 107 -1.81 16.32 0.63
N LYS A 108 -2.16 17.59 0.40
CA LYS A 108 -1.23 18.73 0.40
C LYS A 108 -1.01 19.27 1.82
N LEU A 109 -2.07 19.36 2.62
CA LEU A 109 -2.03 19.96 3.96
C LEU A 109 -1.62 18.99 5.06
N ALA A 110 -1.73 17.67 4.83
CA ALA A 110 -1.40 16.67 5.83
C ALA A 110 0.04 16.86 6.33
N LYS A 111 0.26 16.73 7.65
CA LYS A 111 1.59 16.76 8.25
C LYS A 111 2.30 15.43 8.04
N ASP A 112 3.63 15.43 8.07
CA ASP A 112 4.42 14.23 7.85
C ASP A 112 4.09 13.13 8.88
N GLN A 113 3.72 13.48 10.11
CA GLN A 113 3.24 12.53 11.13
C GLN A 113 1.99 11.73 10.73
N GLN A 114 1.19 12.22 9.78
CA GLN A 114 0.04 11.47 9.25
C GLN A 114 0.47 10.40 8.25
N PHE A 115 1.73 10.39 7.83
CA PHE A 115 2.29 9.37 6.94
C PHE A 115 2.93 8.21 7.68
N LYS A 116 2.78 8.14 9.02
CA LYS A 116 3.25 6.99 9.82
C LYS A 116 2.79 5.67 9.16
N PRO A 117 3.72 4.74 8.94
CA PRO A 117 3.43 3.51 8.23
C PRO A 117 2.56 2.57 9.08
N LEU A 118 1.76 1.79 8.38
CA LEU A 118 0.92 0.73 8.90
C LEU A 118 1.26 -0.53 8.10
N LEU A 119 1.67 -1.59 8.79
CA LEU A 119 1.85 -2.89 8.16
C LEU A 119 0.50 -3.57 8.07
N CYS A 120 0.15 -4.07 6.89
CA CYS A 120 -1.08 -4.82 6.64
C CYS A 120 -0.75 -6.31 6.54
N VAL A 121 -1.46 -7.12 7.32
CA VAL A 121 -1.34 -8.58 7.29
C VAL A 121 -2.68 -9.15 6.81
N ILE A 122 -2.64 -9.82 5.67
CA ILE A 122 -3.85 -10.27 4.96
C ILE A 122 -3.76 -11.79 4.86
N SER A 123 -4.78 -12.50 5.35
CA SER A 123 -4.82 -13.95 5.13
C SER A 123 -5.12 -14.24 3.65
N ARG A 124 -4.56 -15.34 3.13
CA ARG A 124 -4.80 -15.76 1.73
C ARG A 124 -6.28 -15.90 1.43
N THR A 125 -7.04 -16.53 2.33
CA THR A 125 -8.46 -16.81 2.13
C THR A 125 -9.27 -15.52 1.99
N GLU A 126 -8.92 -14.50 2.76
CA GLU A 126 -9.54 -13.18 2.70
C GLU A 126 -9.08 -12.38 1.47
N ALA A 127 -7.84 -12.57 0.99
CA ALA A 127 -7.31 -11.89 -0.18
C ALA A 127 -7.88 -12.40 -1.51
N LEU A 128 -8.13 -13.71 -1.63
CA LEU A 128 -8.48 -14.37 -2.89
C LEU A 128 -9.69 -13.76 -3.64
N PRO A 129 -10.81 -13.39 -2.98
CA PRO A 129 -11.95 -12.77 -3.68
C PRO A 129 -11.64 -11.42 -4.30
N PHE A 130 -10.61 -10.74 -3.82
CA PHE A 130 -10.23 -9.37 -4.21
C PHE A 130 -8.98 -9.34 -5.11
N TYR A 131 -8.43 -10.50 -5.43
CA TYR A 131 -7.21 -10.63 -6.18
C TYR A 131 -7.35 -10.11 -7.61
N GLN A 132 -6.37 -9.30 -8.02
CA GLN A 132 -6.15 -8.89 -9.40
C GLN A 132 -4.76 -9.33 -9.86
N LYS A 133 -4.72 -9.91 -11.07
CA LYS A 133 -3.46 -10.32 -11.69
C LYS A 133 -2.58 -9.11 -11.99
N VAL A 134 -1.36 -9.12 -11.46
CA VAL A 134 -0.35 -8.09 -11.74
C VAL A 134 0.36 -8.43 -13.04
N ASP A 135 0.24 -7.56 -14.04
CA ASP A 135 1.05 -7.61 -15.26
C ASP A 135 2.53 -7.56 -14.88
N VAL A 136 3.33 -8.47 -15.44
CA VAL A 136 4.77 -8.57 -15.23
C VAL A 136 5.47 -7.21 -15.42
N LYS A 137 5.00 -6.41 -16.39
CA LYS A 137 5.55 -5.07 -16.69
C LYS A 137 5.37 -4.05 -15.56
N LYS A 138 4.44 -4.30 -14.64
CA LYS A 138 4.15 -3.40 -13.51
C LYS A 138 4.83 -3.83 -12.22
N ARG A 139 5.40 -5.03 -12.18
CA ARG A 139 6.11 -5.54 -10.99
C ARG A 139 7.42 -4.80 -10.81
N ALA A 140 7.85 -4.62 -9.56
CA ALA A 140 9.16 -4.00 -9.33
C ALA A 140 10.32 -4.89 -9.78
N ASN A 141 10.10 -6.20 -9.83
CA ASN A 141 10.96 -7.16 -10.51
C ASN A 141 10.07 -8.17 -11.27
N PRO A 142 10.35 -8.53 -12.53
CA PRO A 142 9.55 -9.53 -13.25
C PRO A 142 9.35 -10.86 -12.51
N MET A 143 10.33 -11.23 -11.68
CA MET A 143 10.36 -12.46 -10.89
C MET A 143 9.83 -12.29 -9.46
N SER A 144 9.43 -11.07 -9.05
CA SER A 144 8.85 -10.86 -7.72
C SER A 144 7.44 -11.43 -7.62
N HIS A 145 7.13 -12.00 -6.45
CA HIS A 145 5.79 -12.46 -6.12
C HIS A 145 5.00 -11.29 -5.57
N GLU A 146 4.40 -10.56 -6.49
CA GLU A 146 3.61 -9.36 -6.23
C GLU A 146 2.17 -9.57 -6.67
N TYR A 147 1.24 -9.21 -5.79
CA TYR A 147 -0.19 -9.35 -5.96
C TYR A 147 -0.87 -8.01 -5.70
N ILE A 148 -1.91 -7.72 -6.47
CA ILE A 148 -2.81 -6.60 -6.19
C ILE A 148 -4.08 -7.20 -5.60
N VAL A 149 -4.52 -6.64 -4.47
CA VAL A 149 -5.88 -6.85 -3.96
C VAL A 149 -6.62 -5.52 -4.03
N SER A 150 -7.76 -5.52 -4.70
CA SER A 150 -8.57 -4.33 -4.95
C SER A 150 -9.91 -4.43 -4.25
N ASP A 151 -10.43 -3.31 -3.78
CA ASP A 151 -11.72 -3.27 -3.06
C ASP A 151 -11.74 -4.15 -1.79
N LEU A 152 -10.57 -4.43 -1.20
CA LEU A 152 -10.43 -5.26 0.00
C LEU A 152 -11.03 -4.52 1.21
N PRO A 153 -12.06 -5.05 1.89
CA PRO A 153 -12.64 -4.40 3.06
C PRO A 153 -11.63 -4.41 4.21
N GLN A 154 -11.67 -3.41 5.08
CA GLN A 154 -10.77 -3.35 6.23
C GLN A 154 -10.84 -4.61 7.13
N THR A 155 -12.02 -5.23 7.26
CA THR A 155 -12.20 -6.45 8.05
C THR A 155 -11.45 -7.67 7.53
N ALA A 156 -10.93 -7.62 6.29
CA ALA A 156 -10.20 -8.71 5.66
C ALA A 156 -8.68 -8.68 5.96
N PHE A 157 -8.19 -7.69 6.71
CA PHE A 157 -6.77 -7.60 7.08
C PHE A 157 -6.54 -6.92 8.43
N ASP A 158 -5.47 -7.34 9.11
CA ASP A 158 -5.01 -6.73 10.34
C ASP A 158 -4.01 -5.62 10.06
N ILE A 159 -3.97 -4.65 10.98
CA ILE A 159 -3.01 -3.55 10.97
C ILE A 159 -2.06 -3.69 12.15
N ILE A 160 -0.76 -3.75 11.85
CA ILE A 160 0.30 -3.78 12.84
C ILE A 160 1.08 -2.48 12.80
N ARG A 161 1.34 -1.92 13.98
CA ARG A 161 2.31 -0.84 14.19
C ARG A 161 3.53 -1.45 14.87
N ILE A 162 4.66 -1.40 14.18
CA ILE A 162 5.96 -1.77 14.74
C ILE A 162 6.48 -0.56 15.53
N GLY A 163 6.81 -0.81 16.81
CA GLY A 163 7.34 0.18 17.75
C GLY A 163 8.72 0.68 17.35
#